data_AF-A0A1F9ND82-F1
#
_entry.id   AF-A0A1F9ND82-F1
#
_cell.length_a   1.000
_cell.length_b   1.000
_cell.length_c   1.000
_cell.angle_alpha   90.00
_cell.angle_beta   90.00
_cell.angle_gamma   90.00
#
_symmetry.space_group_name_H-M   'P 1'
#
loop_
_entity.id
_entity.type
_entity.pdbx_description
1 polymer ?
#
loop_
_entity_poly.entity_id
_entity_poly.type
_entity_poly.pdbx_seq_one_letter_code
_entity_poly.pdbx_strand_id
1 'polypeptide(L)'
;MSHGHLAFFGAYALLNLMTFYFAMPRMKGIAEYDDRRGKIGFWTMCSAMMIMGLTFGVAGVLQSYIERVLGMGYMVAQGYMRLWMGVTMVAGVFFLAGLLTTVVDLFTLRPAKARTT
;
A
#
# COMPACT_ATOMS: atom_id res chain seq x y z
N MET A 1 3.46 -11.97 -8.66
CA MET A 1 2.69 -11.24 -7.63
C MET A 1 3.00 -9.74 -7.56
N SER A 2 4.23 -9.29 -7.85
CA SER A 2 4.61 -7.86 -7.78
C SER A 2 3.78 -6.95 -8.69
N HIS A 3 3.60 -7.35 -9.96
CA HIS A 3 2.82 -6.57 -10.93
C HIS A 3 1.36 -6.39 -10.49
N GLY A 4 0.71 -7.48 -10.04
CA GLY A 4 -0.68 -7.44 -9.60
C GLY A 4 -0.90 -6.48 -8.44
N HIS A 5 -0.13 -6.59 -7.35
CA HIS A 5 -0.30 -5.72 -6.19
C HIS A 5 -0.13 -4.24 -6.53
N LEU A 6 0.91 -3.87 -7.28
CA LEU A 6 1.14 -2.48 -7.67
C LEU A 6 0.09 -1.98 -8.65
N ALA A 7 -0.31 -2.78 -9.65
CA ALA A 7 -1.30 -2.39 -10.64
C ALA A 7 -2.69 -2.24 -10.02
N PHE A 8 -3.14 -3.19 -9.20
CA PHE A 8 -4.44 -3.10 -8.53
C PHE A 8 -4.49 -1.94 -7.55
N PHE A 9 -3.43 -1.75 -6.77
CA PHE A 9 -3.34 -0.63 -5.83
C PHE A 9 -3.36 0.72 -6.55
N GLY A 10 -2.52 0.88 -7.58
CA GLY A 10 -2.42 2.12 -8.33
C GLY A 10 -3.68 2.48 -9.12
N ALA A 11 -4.27 1.51 -9.82
CA ALA A 11 -5.42 1.77 -10.70
C ALA A 11 -6.74 1.86 -9.95
N TYR A 12 -6.99 0.98 -8.97
CA TYR A 12 -8.30 0.89 -8.32
C TYR A 12 -8.30 1.45 -6.91
N ALA A 13 -7.35 1.06 -6.06
CA ALA A 13 -7.37 1.48 -4.66
C ALA A 13 -7.13 2.99 -4.52
N LEU A 14 -6.12 3.54 -5.21
CA LEU A 14 -5.84 4.97 -5.20
C LEU A 14 -6.94 5.80 -5.86
N LEU A 15 -7.54 5.30 -6.95
CA LEU A 15 -8.66 5.98 -7.62
C LEU A 15 -9.88 6.08 -6.69
N ASN A 16 -10.24 4.97 -6.04
CA ASN A 16 -11.32 4.98 -5.05
C ASN A 16 -11.00 5.92 -3.88
N LEU A 17 -9.75 5.90 -3.38
CA LEU A 17 -9.32 6.78 -2.30
C LEU A 17 -9.46 8.26 -2.69
N MET A 18 -9.05 8.62 -3.90
CA MET A 18 -9.24 9.96 -4.46
C MET A 18 -10.73 10.32 -4.54
N THR A 19 -11.58 9.42 -5.02
CA THR A 19 -13.04 9.64 -5.05
C THR A 19 -13.61 9.86 -3.65
N PHE A 20 -13.18 9.09 -2.66
CA PHE A 20 -13.63 9.27 -1.27
C PHE A 20 -13.21 10.61 -0.70
N TYR A 21 -11.95 11.02 -0.84
CA TYR A 21 -11.47 12.33 -0.36
C TYR A 21 -12.11 13.51 -1.10
N PHE A 22 -12.56 13.31 -2.34
CA PHE A 22 -13.31 14.33 -3.08
C PHE A 22 -14.78 14.44 -2.66
N ALA A 23 -15.45 13.31 -2.45
CA ALA A 23 -16.89 13.27 -2.14
C ALA A 23 -17.19 13.58 -0.67
N MET A 24 -16.36 13.10 0.26
CA MET A 24 -16.63 13.20 1.69
C MET A 24 -16.74 14.62 2.25
N PRO A 25 -15.86 15.59 1.91
CA PRO A 25 -15.99 16.97 2.38
C PRO A 25 -17.28 17.62 1.91
N ARG A 26 -17.70 17.34 0.66
CA ARG A 26 -18.96 17.81 0.08
C ARG A 26 -20.18 17.22 0.78
N MET A 27 -20.15 15.93 1.12
CA MET A 27 -21.22 15.27 1.87
C MET A 27 -21.34 15.75 3.32
N LYS A 28 -20.23 16.14 3.96
CA LYS A 28 -20.20 16.66 5.34
C LYS A 28 -20.39 18.18 5.43
N GLY A 29 -20.47 18.90 4.31
CA GLY A 29 -20.61 20.37 4.30
C GLY A 29 -19.39 21.12 4.85
N ILE A 30 -18.20 20.51 4.79
CA ILE A 30 -16.96 21.08 5.33
C ILE A 30 -16.20 21.78 4.19
N ALA A 31 -15.95 23.10 4.35
CA ALA A 31 -15.27 23.92 3.33
C ALA A 31 -13.74 23.71 3.28
N GLU A 32 -13.10 23.48 4.43
CA GLU A 32 -11.67 23.16 4.54
C GLU A 32 -11.48 21.98 5.49
N TYR A 33 -10.60 21.03 5.13
CA TYR A 33 -10.26 19.86 5.95
C TYR A 33 -8.73 19.76 6.13
N ASP A 34 -8.28 19.21 7.25
CA ASP A 34 -6.85 19.03 7.57
C ASP A 34 -6.25 17.80 6.86
N ASP A 35 -5.74 18.01 5.65
CA ASP A 35 -5.10 17.01 4.78
C ASP A 35 -3.80 16.39 5.35
N ARG A 36 -3.28 16.85 6.49
CA ARG A 36 -2.00 16.33 7.03
C ARG A 36 -2.05 14.85 7.34
N ARG A 37 -3.15 14.37 7.93
CA ARG A 37 -3.32 12.96 8.31
C ARG A 37 -3.59 12.07 7.10
N GLY A 38 -4.38 12.54 6.14
CA GLY A 38 -4.60 11.87 4.86
C GLY A 38 -3.30 11.68 4.07
N LYS A 39 -2.46 12.72 3.97
CA LYS A 39 -1.13 12.63 3.32
C LYS A 39 -0.20 11.62 3.97
N ILE A 40 -0.15 11.58 5.30
CA ILE A 40 0.69 10.62 6.03
C ILE A 40 0.24 9.20 5.70
N GLY A 41 -1.06 8.91 5.80
CA GLY A 41 -1.60 7.59 5.46
C GLY A 41 -1.33 7.20 4.00
N PHE A 42 -1.54 8.13 3.05
CA PHE A 42 -1.22 7.93 1.64
C PHE A 42 0.26 7.57 1.41
N TRP A 43 1.18 8.34 1.98
CA TRP A 43 2.62 8.10 1.81
C TRP A 43 3.08 6.80 2.46
N THR A 44 2.53 6.45 3.62
CA THR A 44 2.81 5.16 4.27
C THR A 44 2.34 3.99 3.40
N MET A 45 1.13 4.06 2.85
CA MET A 45 0.60 3.02 1.94
C MET A 45 1.43 2.91 0.64
N CYS A 46 1.75 4.04 0.01
CA CYS A 46 2.56 4.06 -1.22
C CYS A 46 3.96 3.48 -1.00
N SER A 47 4.63 3.87 0.08
CA SER A 47 5.96 3.36 0.42
C SER A 47 5.95 1.86 0.71
N ALA A 48 4.96 1.38 1.47
CA ALA A 48 4.80 -0.04 1.78
C ALA A 48 4.52 -0.88 0.51
N MET A 49 3.68 -0.37 -0.40
CA MET A 49 3.36 -1.06 -1.65
C MET A 49 4.57 -1.14 -2.60
N MET A 50 5.39 -0.08 -2.65
CA MET A 50 6.64 -0.08 -3.42
C MET A 50 7.62 -1.13 -2.91
N ILE A 51 7.80 -1.22 -1.58
CA ILE A 51 8.66 -2.23 -0.95
C ILE A 51 8.13 -3.64 -1.25
N MET A 52 6.84 -3.90 -1.06
CA MET A 52 6.23 -5.20 -1.38
C MET A 52 6.45 -5.60 -2.83
N GLY A 53 6.24 -4.67 -3.77
CA GLY A 53 6.46 -4.90 -5.19
C GLY A 53 7.90 -5.31 -5.49
N LEU A 54 8.88 -4.63 -4.89
CA LEU A 54 10.30 -4.93 -5.06
C LEU A 54 10.68 -6.29 -4.46
N THR A 55 10.25 -6.57 -3.23
CA THR A 55 10.51 -7.84 -2.53
C THR A 55 9.92 -9.03 -3.31
N PHE A 56 8.68 -8.91 -3.81
CA PHE A 56 8.08 -9.93 -4.68
C PHE A 56 8.78 -10.05 -6.03
N GLY A 57 9.30 -8.95 -6.58
CA GLY A 57 10.08 -8.96 -7.81
C GLY A 57 11.35 -9.79 -7.66
N VAL A 58 12.12 -9.53 -6.60
CA VAL A 58 13.35 -10.28 -6.31
C VAL A 58 13.05 -11.75 -6.04
N ALA A 59 12.04 -12.06 -5.21
CA ALA A 59 11.62 -13.44 -4.96
C ALA A 59 11.22 -14.18 -6.24
N GLY A 60 10.49 -13.52 -7.14
CA GLY A 60 10.07 -14.09 -8.43
C GLY A 60 11.23 -14.37 -9.37
N VAL A 61 12.21 -13.46 -9.45
CA VAL A 61 13.44 -13.68 -10.23
C VAL A 61 14.19 -14.90 -9.67
N LEU A 62 14.38 -14.95 -8.34
CA LEU A 62 15.04 -16.07 -7.66
C LEU A 62 14.34 -17.41 -7.96
N GLN A 63 13.00 -17.43 -7.88
CA GLN A 63 12.21 -18.61 -8.20
C GLN A 63 12.42 -19.06 -9.64
N SER A 64 12.29 -18.14 -10.60
CA SER A 64 12.43 -18.46 -12.01
C SER A 64 13.83 -18.98 -12.35
N TYR A 65 14.87 -18.44 -11.69
CA TYR A 65 16.23 -18.92 -11.86
C TYR A 65 16.42 -20.34 -11.31
N ILE A 66 15.97 -20.58 -10.07
CA ILE A 66 16.13 -21.89 -9.42
C ILE A 66 15.30 -22.98 -10.12
N GLU A 67 14.06 -22.69 -10.48
CA GLU A 67 13.15 -23.69 -11.07
C GLU A 67 13.36 -23.86 -12.57
N ARG A 68 13.57 -22.77 -13.33
CA ARG A 68 13.65 -22.85 -14.79
C ARG A 68 15.06 -22.92 -15.34
N VAL A 69 16.07 -22.40 -14.63
CA VAL A 69 17.46 -22.45 -15.10
C VAL A 69 18.20 -23.61 -14.44
N LEU A 70 18.09 -23.78 -13.12
CA LEU A 70 18.77 -24.85 -12.38
C LEU A 70 17.97 -26.16 -12.32
N GLY A 71 16.69 -26.16 -12.70
CA GLY A 71 15.84 -27.34 -12.72
C GLY A 71 15.58 -27.95 -11.34
N MET A 72 15.79 -27.20 -10.25
CA MET A 72 15.58 -27.69 -8.90
C MET A 72 14.08 -27.78 -8.56
N GLY A 73 13.73 -28.65 -7.63
CA GLY A 73 12.35 -28.83 -7.18
C GLY A 73 11.78 -27.58 -6.48
N TYR A 74 10.47 -27.37 -6.65
CA TYR A 74 9.71 -26.24 -6.09
C TYR A 74 9.95 -26.02 -4.58
N MET A 75 10.00 -27.10 -3.79
CA MET A 75 10.20 -27.00 -2.34
C MET A 75 11.56 -26.40 -1.95
N VAL A 76 12.60 -26.64 -2.76
CA VAL A 76 13.92 -26.05 -2.54
C VAL A 76 13.89 -24.56 -2.86
N ALA A 77 13.27 -24.18 -3.98
CA ALA A 77 13.08 -22.78 -4.36
C ALA A 77 12.29 -21.99 -3.29
N GLN A 78 11.21 -22.56 -2.76
CA GLN A 78 10.43 -21.98 -1.66
C GLN A 78 11.26 -21.79 -0.39
N GLY A 79 12.17 -22.69 -0.08
CA GLY A 79 13.12 -22.54 1.03
C GLY A 79 13.93 -21.25 0.93
N TYR A 80 14.49 -20.96 -0.25
CA TYR A 80 15.26 -19.74 -0.50
C TYR A 80 14.40 -18.46 -0.52
N MET A 81 13.14 -18.55 -0.94
CA MET A 81 12.21 -17.42 -0.97
C MET A 81 11.61 -17.08 0.39
N ARG A 82 11.70 -17.97 1.39
CA ARG A 82 11.06 -17.80 2.70
C ARG A 82 11.42 -16.48 3.38
N LEU A 83 12.68 -16.04 3.25
CA LEU A 83 13.12 -14.75 3.79
C LEU A 83 12.40 -13.57 3.11
N TRP A 84 12.32 -13.58 1.78
CA TRP A 84 11.64 -12.55 1.01
C TRP A 84 10.14 -12.50 1.33
N MET A 85 9.49 -13.66 1.48
CA MET A 85 8.09 -13.73 1.91
C MET A 85 7.88 -13.16 3.33
N GLY A 86 8.85 -13.37 4.24
CA GLY A 86 8.84 -12.76 5.57
C GLY A 86 8.93 -11.22 5.52
N VAL A 87 9.84 -10.68 4.70
CA VAL A 87 9.97 -9.23 4.49
C VAL A 87 8.69 -8.64 3.90
N THR A 88 8.09 -9.32 2.93
CA THR A 88 6.81 -8.90 2.35
C THR A 88 5.70 -8.89 3.40
N MET A 89 5.64 -9.89 4.28
CA MET A 89 4.65 -9.92 5.36
C MET A 89 4.76 -8.70 6.27
N VAL A 90 5.98 -8.32 6.65
CA VAL A 90 6.24 -7.12 7.46
C VAL A 90 5.78 -5.87 6.71
N ALA A 91 6.11 -5.74 5.41
CA ALA A 91 5.64 -4.62 4.59
C ALA A 91 4.11 -4.57 4.48
N GLY A 92 3.42 -5.72 4.50
CA GLY A 92 1.96 -5.81 4.58
C GLY A 92 1.40 -5.25 5.89
N VAL A 93 2.07 -5.46 7.02
CA VAL A 93 1.67 -4.86 8.32
C VAL A 93 1.81 -3.33 8.28
N PHE A 94 2.88 -2.80 7.68
CA PHE A 94 3.03 -1.35 7.48
C PHE A 94 1.95 -0.77 6.57
N PHE A 95 1.59 -1.48 5.51
CA PHE A 95 0.47 -1.10 4.64
C PHE A 95 -0.85 -1.05 5.41
N LEU A 96 -1.12 -2.05 6.26
CA LEU A 96 -2.32 -2.09 7.10
C LEU A 96 -2.38 -0.90 8.06
N ALA A 97 -1.25 -0.53 8.68
CA ALA A 97 -1.17 0.65 9.54
C ALA A 97 -1.48 1.96 8.78
N GLY A 98 -0.97 2.10 7.55
CA GLY A 98 -1.30 3.21 6.66
C GLY A 98 -2.80 3.26 6.32
N LEU A 99 -3.38 2.11 5.97
CA LEU A 99 -4.82 1.97 5.68
C LEU A 99 -5.68 2.39 6.88
N LEU A 100 -5.39 1.88 8.07
CA LEU A 100 -6.13 2.22 9.28
C LEU A 100 -6.05 3.71 9.58
N THR A 101 -4.88 4.33 9.38
CA THR A 101 -4.71 5.78 9.55
C THR A 101 -5.59 6.56 8.58
N THR A 102 -5.60 6.18 7.30
CA THR A 102 -6.44 6.82 6.27
C THR A 102 -7.94 6.60 6.52
N VAL A 103 -8.35 5.40 6.97
CA VAL A 103 -9.75 5.11 7.30
C VAL A 103 -10.20 5.94 8.51
N VAL A 104 -9.41 5.97 9.59
CA VAL A 104 -9.73 6.77 10.78
C VAL A 104 -9.83 8.25 10.43
N ASP A 105 -8.94 8.73 9.57
CA ASP A 105 -8.95 10.10 9.09
C ASP A 105 -10.19 10.42 8.24
N LEU A 106 -10.57 9.52 7.33
CA LEU A 106 -11.80 9.65 6.54
C LEU A 106 -13.03 9.70 7.46
N PHE A 107 -13.17 8.79 8.42
CA PHE A 107 -14.30 8.83 9.37
C PHE A 107 -14.27 10.05 10.29
N THR A 108 -13.08 10.46 10.72
CA THR A 108 -12.83 11.58 11.64
C THR A 108 -12.45 12.86 10.89
N LEU A 109 -13.01 13.09 9.71
CA LEU A 109 -12.87 14.36 8.99
C LEU A 109 -13.31 15.50 9.92
N ARG A 110 -12.33 16.22 10.44
CA ARG A 110 -12.53 17.44 11.23
C ARG A 110 -12.51 18.64 10.28
N PRO A 111 -13.39 19.64 10.45
CA PRO A 111 -13.23 20.91 9.77
C PRO A 111 -11.86 21.49 10.13
N ALA A 112 -11.11 21.93 9.11
CA ALA A 112 -9.86 22.60 9.30
C ALA A 112 -10.10 23.81 10.20
N LYS A 113 -9.22 23.99 11.18
CA LYS A 113 -9.23 25.19 12.00
C LYS A 113 -8.98 26.36 11.05
N ALA A 114 -9.96 27.26 10.92
CA ALA A 114 -9.91 28.42 10.06
C ALA A 114 -8.52 29.06 10.17
N ARG A 115 -7.80 29.10 9.05
CA ARG A 115 -6.53 29.83 8.97
C ARG A 115 -6.88 31.31 8.99
N THR A 116 -7.00 31.88 10.18
CA THR A 116 -7.00 33.34 10.37
C THR A 116 -5.65 33.86 9.88
N THR A 117 -5.71 34.49 8.69
CA THR A 117 -4.81 35.51 8.11
C THR A 117 -3.32 35.40 8.43
#